data_AF-A0A2S9IGA4-F1
#
_entry.id   AF-A0A2S9IGA4-F1
#
_cell.length_a   1.000
_cell.length_b   1.000
_cell.length_c   1.000
_cell.angle_alpha   90.00
_cell.angle_beta   90.00
_cell.angle_gamma   90.00
#
_symmetry.space_group_name_H-M   'P 1'
#
loop_
_entity.id
_entity.type
_entity.pdbx_description
1 polymer ?
#
loop_
_entity_poly.entity_id
_entity_poly.type
_entity_poly.pdbx_seq_one_letter_code
_entity_poly.pdbx_strand_id
1 'polypeptide(L)'
;MNKKKIFIVYLPVSLVFFMILPGAILRDMPPERFASFSHITSLGGILNPIASVLLFLAIVSVILSIIAVPLIGRCARAIINRSKA
;
A
#
# COMPACT_ATOMS: atom_id res chain seq x y z
N MET A 1 6.60 -9.08 21.65
CA MET A 1 7.25 -9.09 20.32
C MET A 1 8.21 -7.91 20.22
N ASN A 2 9.49 -8.15 19.89
CA ASN A 2 10.45 -7.05 19.71
C ASN A 2 10.00 -6.13 18.57
N LYS A 3 9.86 -4.82 18.81
CA LYS A 3 9.41 -3.83 17.82
C LYS A 3 10.22 -3.93 16.50
N LYS A 4 11.51 -4.23 16.60
CA LYS A 4 12.42 -4.46 15.46
C LYS A 4 11.99 -5.63 14.55
N LYS A 5 11.46 -6.72 15.12
CA LYS A 5 10.98 -7.90 14.36
C LYS A 5 9.67 -7.63 13.62
N ILE A 6 8.85 -6.70 14.09
CA ILE A 6 7.64 -6.30 13.36
C ILE A 6 8.06 -5.41 12.19
N PHE A 7 8.93 -4.43 12.43
CA PHE A 7 9.39 -3.51 11.41
C PHE A 7 10.06 -4.22 10.21
N ILE A 8 10.83 -5.29 10.47
CA ILE A 8 11.54 -6.03 9.41
C ILE A 8 10.61 -6.72 8.40
N VAL A 9 9.37 -7.02 8.78
CA VAL A 9 8.38 -7.65 7.87
C VAL A 9 7.51 -6.59 7.22
N TYR A 10 7.05 -5.60 7.98
CA TYR A 10 6.09 -4.62 7.49
C TYR A 10 6.73 -3.61 6.52
N LEU A 11 7.99 -3.24 6.73
CA LEU A 11 8.73 -2.31 5.87
C LEU A 11 8.85 -2.82 4.42
N PRO A 12 9.44 -4.00 4.15
CA PRO A 12 9.57 -4.48 2.77
C PRO A 12 8.22 -4.73 2.11
N VAL A 13 7.22 -5.22 2.85
CA VAL A 13 5.86 -5.42 2.31
C VAL A 13 5.24 -4.09 1.88
N SER A 14 5.37 -3.05 2.70
CA SER A 14 4.91 -1.70 2.32
C SER A 14 5.70 -1.10 1.16
N LEU A 15 6.98 -1.45 1.01
CA LEU A 15 7.79 -0.95 -0.10
C LEU A 15 7.42 -1.61 -1.42
N VAL A 16 7.12 -2.91 -1.40
CA VAL A 16 6.60 -3.65 -2.56
C VAL A 16 5.26 -3.09 -3.02
N PHE A 17 4.31 -2.88 -2.09
CA PHE A 17 3.04 -2.23 -2.44
C PHE A 17 3.28 -0.82 -3.00
N PHE A 18 4.17 -0.04 -2.40
CA PHE A 18 4.47 1.31 -2.89
C PHE A 18 5.11 1.33 -4.27
N MET A 19 5.86 0.30 -4.67
CA MET A 19 6.39 0.19 -6.04
C MET A 19 5.33 -0.25 -7.06
N ILE A 20 4.43 -1.15 -6.68
CA ILE A 20 3.41 -1.70 -7.59
C ILE A 20 2.30 -0.68 -7.88
N LEU A 21 1.83 0.02 -6.84
CA LEU A 21 0.72 0.96 -6.93
C LEU A 21 0.91 2.07 -8.00
N PRO A 22 2.03 2.81 -8.06
CA PRO A 22 2.21 3.88 -9.03
C PRO A 22 2.33 3.34 -10.45
N GLY A 23 2.96 2.17 -10.63
CA GLY A 23 2.99 1.48 -11.92
C GLY A 23 1.60 1.09 -12.41
N ALA A 24 0.73 0.62 -11.52
CA ALA A 24 -0.66 0.30 -11.85
C ALA A 24 -1.50 1.55 -12.16
N ILE A 25 -1.37 2.60 -11.34
CA ILE A 25 -2.11 3.87 -11.55
C ILE A 25 -1.72 4.50 -12.89
N LEU A 26 -0.43 4.55 -13.22
CA LEU A 26 0.03 5.14 -14.49
C LEU A 26 -0.39 4.31 -15.71
N ARG A 27 -0.61 3.01 -15.55
CA ARG A 27 -1.00 2.11 -16.63
C ARG A 27 -2.49 2.14 -16.90
N ASP A 28 -3.30 2.17 -15.84
CA ASP A 28 -4.74 1.91 -15.94
C ASP A 28 -5.61 3.17 -15.71
N MET A 29 -5.04 4.26 -15.17
CA MET A 29 -5.80 5.47 -14.88
C MET A 29 -5.69 6.50 -16.01
N PRO A 30 -6.82 6.95 -16.60
CA PRO A 30 -6.80 8.03 -17.58
C PRO A 30 -6.34 9.35 -16.93
N PRO A 31 -5.66 10.23 -17.68
CA PRO A 31 -5.01 11.43 -17.15
C PRO A 31 -5.99 12.39 -16.45
N GLU A 32 -7.24 12.41 -16.90
CA GLU A 32 -8.34 13.19 -16.31
C GLU A 32 -8.63 12.78 -14.86
N ARG A 33 -8.66 11.45 -14.61
CA ARG A 33 -8.90 10.91 -13.27
C ARG A 33 -7.68 11.15 -12.38
N PHE A 34 -6.48 11.03 -12.93
CA PHE A 34 -5.25 11.34 -12.20
C PHE A 34 -5.22 12.81 -11.73
N ALA A 35 -5.61 13.74 -12.60
CA ALA A 35 -5.71 15.16 -12.24
C ALA A 35 -6.73 15.40 -11.12
N SER A 36 -7.91 14.75 -11.16
CA SER A 36 -8.88 14.82 -10.05
C SER A 36 -8.36 14.21 -8.75
N PHE A 37 -7.73 13.03 -8.81
CA PHE A 37 -7.13 12.40 -7.63
C PHE A 37 -6.07 13.29 -7.01
N SER A 38 -5.23 13.88 -7.85
CA SER A 38 -4.20 14.82 -7.46
C SER A 38 -4.75 16.07 -6.80
N HIS A 39 -5.86 16.62 -7.32
CA HIS A 39 -6.52 17.77 -6.73
C HIS A 39 -7.13 17.48 -5.35
N ILE A 40 -7.64 16.26 -5.13
CA ILE A 40 -8.16 15.81 -3.83
C ILE A 40 -7.01 15.57 -2.84
N THR A 41 -5.93 14.92 -3.27
CA THR A 41 -4.79 14.63 -2.40
C THR A 41 -3.92 15.85 -2.11
N SER A 42 -3.96 16.89 -2.96
CA SER A 42 -3.09 18.09 -2.87
C SER A 42 -3.40 18.99 -1.66
N LEU A 43 -4.30 18.56 -0.76
CA LEU A 43 -4.76 19.34 0.39
C LEU A 43 -5.19 20.75 -0.07
N GLY A 44 -5.90 20.84 -1.20
CA GLY A 44 -6.37 22.11 -1.75
C GLY A 44 -5.30 22.98 -2.41
N GLY A 45 -4.18 22.41 -2.91
CA GLY A 45 -3.18 23.12 -3.70
C GLY A 45 -1.89 23.47 -2.96
N ILE A 46 -1.72 23.03 -1.71
CA ILE A 46 -0.55 23.36 -0.87
C ILE A 46 0.69 22.59 -1.33
N LEU A 47 0.50 21.36 -1.80
CA LEU A 47 1.58 20.48 -2.27
C LEU A 47 1.49 20.27 -3.78
N ASN A 48 2.66 20.14 -4.41
CA ASN A 48 2.72 19.80 -5.84
C ASN A 48 1.84 18.57 -6.13
N PRO A 49 0.95 18.65 -7.14
CA PRO A 49 0.09 17.57 -7.60
C PRO A 49 0.72 16.16 -7.56
N ILE A 50 1.94 16.03 -8.08
CA ILE A 50 2.63 14.75 -8.20
C ILE A 50 3.16 14.28 -6.84
N ALA A 51 3.78 15.18 -6.09
CA ALA A 51 4.33 14.89 -4.76
C ALA A 51 3.22 14.49 -3.78
N SER A 52 2.08 15.15 -3.87
CA SER A 52 0.88 14.85 -3.09
C SER A 52 0.35 13.44 -3.37
N VAL A 53 0.23 13.04 -4.64
CA VAL A 53 -0.22 11.70 -5.02
C VAL A 53 0.75 10.64 -4.51
N LEU A 54 2.06 10.87 -4.64
CA LEU A 54 3.09 9.96 -4.13
C LEU A 54 3.00 9.80 -2.60
N LEU A 55 2.79 10.90 -1.86
CA LEU A 55 2.65 10.85 -0.41
C LEU A 55 1.38 10.11 0.02
N PHE A 56 0.26 10.36 -0.67
CA PHE A 56 -0.97 9.60 -0.45
C PHE A 56 -0.74 8.11 -0.71
N LEU A 57 -0.03 7.77 -1.78
CA LEU A 57 0.28 6.39 -2.13
C LEU A 57 1.17 5.70 -1.11
N ALA A 58 2.13 6.42 -0.53
CA ALA A 58 2.97 5.92 0.55
C ALA A 58 2.12 5.56 1.79
N ILE A 59 1.17 6.45 2.16
CA ILE A 59 0.25 6.21 3.28
C ILE A 59 -0.63 4.99 3.01
N VAL A 60 -1.26 4.93 1.83
CA VAL A 60 -2.10 3.79 1.41
C VAL A 60 -1.32 2.49 1.46
N SER A 61 -0.07 2.50 1.00
CA SER A 61 0.80 1.32 0.99
C SER A 61 1.10 0.79 2.41
N VAL A 62 1.37 1.69 3.36
CA VAL A 62 1.58 1.31 4.77
C VAL A 62 0.30 0.70 5.35
N ILE A 63 -0.86 1.30 5.09
CA ILE A 63 -2.16 0.76 5.52
C ILE A 63 -2.38 -0.64 4.92
N LEU A 64 -2.09 -0.82 3.64
CA LEU A 64 -2.20 -2.10 2.96
C LEU A 64 -1.30 -3.16 3.58
N SER A 65 -0.04 -2.82 3.89
CA SER A 65 0.88 -3.71 4.60
C SER A 65 0.32 -4.14 5.96
N ILE A 66 -0.28 -3.21 6.70
CA ILE A 66 -0.88 -3.50 8.01
C ILE A 66 -2.03 -4.51 7.91
N ILE A 67 -2.80 -4.47 6.84
CA ILE A 67 -3.93 -5.37 6.60
C ILE A 67 -3.45 -6.70 5.98
N ALA A 68 -2.52 -6.66 5.03
CA ALA A 68 -2.07 -7.82 4.28
C ALA A 68 -1.28 -8.82 5.12
N VAL A 69 -0.35 -8.35 5.97
CA VAL A 69 0.48 -9.22 6.81
C VAL A 69 -0.36 -10.16 7.70
N PRO A 70 -1.36 -9.68 8.49
CA PRO A 70 -2.18 -10.57 9.29
C PRO A 70 -3.08 -11.47 8.43
N LEU A 71 -3.59 -10.99 7.30
CA LEU A 71 -4.40 -11.80 6.37
C LEU A 71 -3.60 -12.99 5.84
N ILE A 72 -2.38 -12.76 5.34
CA ILE A 72 -1.49 -13.83 4.85
C ILE A 72 -1.20 -14.83 5.96
N GLY A 73 -0.92 -14.35 7.17
CA GLY A 73 -0.69 -15.23 8.33
C GLY A 73 -1.93 -16.05 8.72
N ARG A 74 -3.14 -15.53 8.54
CA ARG A 74 -4.39 -16.28 8.75
C ARG A 74 -4.61 -17.31 7.64
N CYS A 75 -4.44 -16.93 6.39
CA CYS A 75 -4.59 -17.83 5.25
C CYS A 75 -3.57 -18.98 5.30
N ALA A 76 -2.29 -18.70 5.55
CA ALA A 76 -1.26 -19.73 5.67
C ALA A 76 -1.60 -20.75 6.76
N ARG A 77 -2.07 -20.30 7.93
CA ARG A 77 -2.52 -21.20 9.00
C ARG A 77 -3.75 -22.00 8.61
N ALA A 78 -4.72 -21.38 7.95
CA ALA A 78 -5.93 -22.07 7.48
C ALA A 78 -5.58 -23.19 6.48
N ILE A 79 -4.66 -22.93 5.55
CA ILE A 79 -4.18 -23.91 4.56
C ILE A 79 -3.45 -25.06 5.27
N ILE A 80 -2.54 -24.75 6.19
CA ILE A 80 -1.79 -25.78 6.93
C ILE A 80 -2.73 -26.66 7.77
N ASN A 81 -3.72 -26.07 8.45
CA ASN A 81 -4.69 -26.83 9.24
C ASN A 81 -5.57 -27.73 8.37
N ARG A 82 -5.92 -27.30 7.16
CA ARG A 82 -6.65 -28.13 6.18
C ARG A 82 -5.83 -29.31 5.66
N SER A 83 -4.50 -29.15 5.57
CA SER A 83 -3.60 -30.23 5.12
C SER A 83 -3.33 -31.31 6.17
N LYS A 84 -3.66 -31.06 7.45
CA LYS A 84 -3.47 -32.02 8.55
C LYS A 84 -4.74 -32.76 8.96
N ALA A 85 -5.88 -32.42 8.36
CA ALA A 85 -7.17 -33.09 8.54
C ALA A 85 -7.38 -34.10 7.41
#